data_AF-A0A3D3CJ19-F1
#
_entry.id   AF-A0A3D3CJ19-F1
#
_cell.length_a   1.000
_cell.length_b   1.000
_cell.length_c   1.000
_cell.angle_alpha   90.00
_cell.angle_beta   90.00
_cell.angle_gamma   90.00
#
_symmetry.space_group_name_H-M   'P 1'
#
loop_
_entity.id
_entity.type
_entity.pdbx_description
1 polymer ?
#
loop_
_entity_poly.entity_id
_entity_poly.type
_entity_poly.pdbx_seq_one_letter_code
_entity_poly.pdbx_strand_id
1 'polypeptide(L)'
;LRQDPAKILVGEIRDGETAQLAIRAALTGHLVLSSLHTNDAPSATIRLVDMGLQPFLVSSSLLMVIAQRLVRRLCSQCRQEYVMPPELCADLHVPAGTKA
;
A
#
# COMPACT_ATOMS: atom_id res chain seq x y z
N LEU A 1 -13.08 1.20 -21.24
CA LEU A 1 -12.98 2.65 -21.52
C LEU A 1 -14.13 3.22 -22.37
N ARG A 2 -15.14 2.44 -22.79
CA ARG A 2 -16.25 2.93 -23.65
C ARG A 2 -17.41 3.60 -22.90
N GLN A 3 -17.20 3.94 -21.63
CA GLN A 3 -18.24 4.45 -20.73
C GLN A 3 -17.95 5.90 -20.30
N ASP A 4 -17.02 6.58 -20.99
CA ASP A 4 -16.51 7.91 -20.61
C ASP A 4 -16.17 8.05 -19.11
N PRO A 5 -15.43 7.09 -18.50
CA PRO A 5 -15.16 7.17 -17.08
C PRO A 5 -14.15 8.29 -16.77
N ALA A 6 -14.31 8.99 -15.65
CA ALA A 6 -13.25 9.85 -15.11
C ALA A 6 -12.34 9.10 -14.11
N LYS A 7 -12.93 8.15 -13.39
CA LYS A 7 -12.28 7.37 -12.33
C LYS A 7 -12.65 5.91 -12.49
N ILE A 8 -11.68 5.01 -12.29
CA ILE A 8 -11.84 3.58 -12.45
C ILE A 8 -11.34 2.90 -11.18
N LEU A 9 -12.15 2.00 -10.62
CA LEU A 9 -11.74 1.12 -9.53
C LEU A 9 -11.63 -0.30 -10.09
N VAL A 10 -10.42 -0.83 -10.10
CA VAL A 10 -10.16 -2.26 -10.32
C VAL A 10 -10.06 -2.88 -8.94
N GLY A 11 -10.87 -3.89 -8.63
CA GLY A 11 -10.90 -4.47 -7.27
C GLY A 11 -9.50 -4.92 -6.82
N GLU A 12 -8.81 -5.64 -7.69
CA GLU A 12 -7.44 -6.13 -7.48
C GLU A 12 -6.76 -6.42 -8.83
N ILE A 13 -5.45 -6.28 -8.86
CA ILE A 13 -4.61 -6.70 -10.00
C ILE A 13 -3.95 -8.03 -9.65
N ARG A 14 -4.40 -9.12 -10.30
CA ARG A 14 -3.87 -10.47 -10.08
C ARG A 14 -2.87 -10.92 -11.14
N ASP A 15 -2.96 -10.37 -12.34
CA ASP A 15 -2.20 -10.79 -13.51
C ASP A 15 -1.69 -9.58 -14.33
N GLY A 16 -0.75 -9.86 -15.23
CA GLY A 16 -0.13 -8.85 -16.08
C GLY A 16 -1.08 -8.24 -17.10
N GLU A 17 -2.10 -8.96 -17.54
CA GLU A 17 -3.10 -8.43 -18.48
C GLU A 17 -3.94 -7.32 -17.82
N THR A 18 -4.45 -7.58 -16.62
CA THR A 18 -5.18 -6.62 -15.80
C THR A 18 -4.29 -5.42 -15.46
N ALA A 19 -3.04 -5.68 -15.09
CA ALA A 19 -2.06 -4.63 -14.80
C ALA A 19 -1.82 -3.71 -16.01
N GLN A 20 -1.65 -4.28 -17.20
CA GLN A 20 -1.47 -3.52 -18.44
C GLN A 20 -2.70 -2.68 -18.78
N LEU A 21 -3.90 -3.22 -18.62
CA LEU A 21 -5.12 -2.46 -18.87
C LEU A 21 -5.28 -1.29 -17.89
N ALA A 22 -4.99 -1.50 -16.60
CA ALA A 22 -5.03 -0.47 -15.57
C ALA A 22 -4.03 0.66 -15.86
N ILE A 23 -2.78 0.33 -16.18
CA ILE A 23 -1.73 1.31 -16.51
C ILE A 23 -2.06 2.09 -17.78
N ARG A 24 -2.59 1.44 -18.83
CA ARG A 24 -3.04 2.13 -20.05
C ARG A 24 -4.20 3.09 -19.78
N ALA A 25 -5.14 2.70 -18.93
CA ALA A 25 -6.21 3.60 -18.50
C ALA A 25 -5.65 4.82 -17.74
N ALA A 26 -4.70 4.61 -16.82
CA ALA A 26 -4.04 5.68 -16.09
C ALA A 26 -3.31 6.66 -17.01
N LEU A 27 -2.53 6.15 -17.98
CA LEU A 27 -1.79 6.96 -18.96
C LEU A 27 -2.68 7.74 -19.93
N THR A 28 -3.96 7.35 -20.08
CA THR A 28 -4.94 8.08 -20.89
C THR A 28 -5.71 9.12 -20.09
N GLY A 29 -5.27 9.44 -18.87
CA GLY A 29 -5.81 10.53 -18.05
C GLY A 29 -6.89 10.11 -17.05
N HIS A 30 -7.13 8.81 -16.89
CA HIS A 30 -8.10 8.31 -15.91
C HIS A 30 -7.44 8.14 -14.55
N LEU A 31 -8.11 8.52 -13.47
CA LEU A 31 -7.66 8.12 -12.13
C LEU A 31 -8.02 6.65 -11.90
N VAL A 32 -7.01 5.80 -11.78
CA VAL A 32 -7.20 4.37 -11.53
C VAL A 32 -6.84 4.04 -10.08
N LEU A 33 -7.76 3.40 -9.37
CA LEU A 33 -7.55 2.85 -8.04
C LEU A 33 -7.56 1.33 -8.14
N SER A 34 -6.64 0.67 -7.45
CA SER A 34 -6.61 -0.79 -7.36
C SER A 34 -5.91 -1.26 -6.10
N SER A 35 -6.06 -2.54 -5.78
CA SER A 35 -5.27 -3.23 -4.77
C SER A 35 -4.24 -4.20 -5.40
N LEU A 36 -3.17 -4.46 -4.65
CA LEU A 36 -2.17 -5.51 -4.89
C LEU A 36 -1.85 -6.19 -3.55
N HIS A 37 -1.52 -7.47 -3.60
CA HIS A 37 -1.06 -8.21 -2.43
C HIS A 37 0.47 -8.10 -2.30
N THR A 38 0.94 -7.06 -1.60
CA THR A 38 2.34 -6.89 -1.23
C THR A 38 2.48 -6.60 0.27
N ASN A 39 3.66 -6.87 0.82
CA ASN A 39 3.93 -6.72 2.26
C ASN A 39 4.16 -5.27 2.68
N ASP A 40 4.59 -4.43 1.74
CA ASP A 40 4.93 -3.03 1.89
C ASP A 40 4.70 -2.27 0.57
N ALA A 41 4.82 -0.95 0.62
CA ALA A 41 4.53 -0.06 -0.49
C ALA A 41 5.58 -0.13 -1.62
N PRO A 42 6.91 -0.08 -1.35
CA PRO A 42 7.92 -0.20 -2.41
C PRO A 42 7.81 -1.50 -3.21
N SER A 43 7.47 -2.61 -2.55
CA SER A 43 7.28 -3.91 -3.20
C SER A 43 6.17 -3.91 -4.26
N ALA A 44 5.20 -2.99 -4.20
CA ALA A 44 4.16 -2.89 -5.23
C ALA A 44 4.73 -2.50 -6.60
N THR A 45 5.70 -1.58 -6.63
CA THR A 45 6.39 -1.18 -7.87
C THR A 45 7.14 -2.36 -8.48
N ILE A 46 7.87 -3.11 -7.66
CA ILE A 46 8.60 -4.32 -8.08
C ILE A 46 7.61 -5.35 -8.61
N ARG A 47 6.51 -5.60 -7.89
CA ARG A 47 5.49 -6.56 -8.29
C ARG A 47 4.86 -6.24 -9.65
N LEU A 48 4.61 -4.96 -9.93
CA LEU A 48 4.12 -4.52 -11.24
C LEU A 48 5.14 -4.80 -12.35
N VAL A 49 6.43 -4.60 -12.10
CA VAL A 49 7.50 -4.95 -13.05
C VAL A 49 7.60 -6.46 -13.26
N ASP A 50 7.52 -7.25 -12.20
CA ASP A 50 7.51 -8.72 -12.27
C ASP A 50 6.30 -9.28 -13.04
N MET A 51 5.18 -8.55 -13.06
CA MET A 51 4.00 -8.85 -13.88
C MET A 51 4.18 -8.50 -15.37
N GLY A 52 5.37 -8.03 -15.77
CA GLY A 52 5.72 -7.72 -17.16
C GLY A 52 5.51 -6.26 -17.56
N LEU A 53 5.21 -5.36 -16.61
CA LEU A 53 5.16 -3.93 -16.91
C LEU A 53 6.58 -3.37 -17.06
N GLN A 54 6.77 -2.53 -18.08
CA GLN A 54 8.02 -1.82 -18.27
C GLN A 54 8.22 -0.80 -17.13
N PRO A 55 9.40 -0.69 -16.52
CA PRO A 55 9.63 0.22 -15.39
C PRO A 55 9.25 1.68 -15.67
N PHE A 56 9.45 2.16 -16.91
CA PHE A 56 9.07 3.52 -17.29
C PHE A 56 7.55 3.75 -17.27
N LEU A 57 6.74 2.73 -17.59
CA LEU A 57 5.28 2.83 -17.54
C LEU A 57 4.80 2.94 -16.09
N VAL A 58 5.41 2.17 -15.19
CA VAL A 58 5.10 2.24 -13.75
C VAL A 58 5.49 3.62 -13.22
N SER A 59 6.71 4.08 -13.50
CA SER A 59 7.21 5.40 -13.07
C SER A 59 6.36 6.57 -13.59
N SER A 60 5.87 6.50 -14.83
CA SER A 60 5.09 7.58 -15.45
C SER A 60 3.60 7.62 -15.07
N SER A 61 3.05 6.54 -14.52
CA SER A 61 1.60 6.43 -14.23
C SER A 61 1.27 6.26 -12.75
N LEU A 62 2.19 5.73 -11.94
CA LEU A 62 1.96 5.46 -10.53
C LEU A 62 2.07 6.75 -9.71
N LEU A 63 0.96 7.18 -9.14
CA LEU A 63 0.92 8.39 -8.29
C LEU A 63 1.26 8.09 -6.82
N MET A 64 0.76 6.98 -6.28
CA MET A 64 0.89 6.66 -4.86
C MET A 64 0.67 5.16 -4.61
N VAL A 65 1.36 4.62 -3.62
CA VAL A 65 1.10 3.29 -3.05
C VAL A 65 0.86 3.44 -1.55
N ILE A 66 -0.22 2.81 -1.06
CA ILE A 66 -0.53 2.74 0.37
C ILE A 66 -0.38 1.29 0.82
N ALA A 67 0.54 1.04 1.76
CA ALA A 67 0.59 -0.21 2.49
C ALA A 67 -0.15 -0.07 3.82
N GLN A 68 -1.16 -0.90 4.03
CA GLN A 68 -2.04 -0.81 5.19
C GLN A 68 -2.02 -2.11 5.99
N ARG A 69 -1.98 -1.98 7.32
CA ARG A 69 -2.22 -3.07 8.27
C ARG A 69 -3.27 -2.62 9.27
N LEU A 70 -4.11 -3.54 9.73
CA LEU A 70 -5.08 -3.29 10.78
C LEU A 70 -4.57 -3.86 12.10
N VAL A 71 -4.55 -3.03 13.12
CA VAL A 71 -4.22 -3.44 14.50
C VAL A 71 -5.46 -3.30 15.37
N ARG A 72 -5.56 -4.15 16.40
CA ARG A 72 -6.68 -4.08 17.35
C ARG A 72 -6.55 -2.81 18.19
N ARG A 73 -7.69 -2.20 18.51
CA ARG A 73 -7.75 -1.12 19.50
C ARG A 73 -7.81 -1.73 20.89
N LEU A 74 -7.07 -1.16 21.84
CA LEU A 74 -7.19 -1.54 23.25
C LEU A 74 -8.57 -1.16 23.80
N CYS A 75 -9.10 -1.97 24.72
CA CYS A 75 -10.36 -1.70 25.39
C CYS A 75 -10.27 -0.39 26.19
N SER A 76 -11.26 0.49 26.05
CA SER A 76 -11.29 1.77 26.78
C SER A 76 -11.51 1.62 28.28
N GLN A 77 -12.05 0.48 28.74
CA GLN A 77 -12.38 0.24 30.14
C GLN A 77 -11.25 -0.43 30.94
N CYS A 78 -10.42 -1.27 30.29
CA CYS A 78 -9.42 -2.08 31.00
C CYS A 78 -7.98 -1.91 30.50
N ARG A 79 -7.70 -0.98 29.56
CA ARG A 79 -6.33 -0.66 29.19
C ARG A 79 -5.55 -0.13 30.40
N GLN A 80 -4.29 -0.54 30.53
CA GLN A 80 -3.40 -0.12 31.60
C GLN A 80 -2.11 0.41 30.99
N GLU A 81 -1.61 1.53 31.52
CA GLU A 81 -0.31 2.07 31.16
C GLU A 81 0.79 1.24 31.82
N TYR A 82 1.87 0.96 31.09
CA TYR A 82 3.07 0.36 31.65
C TYR A 82 4.33 1.07 31.14
N VAL A 83 5.43 0.92 31.88
CA VAL A 83 6.75 1.37 31.42
C VAL A 83 7.33 0.29 30.54
N MET A 84 7.63 0.61 29.28
CA MET A 84 8.23 -0.35 28.36
C MET A 84 9.59 -0.84 28.89
N PRO A 85 9.87 -2.16 28.84
CA PRO A 85 11.17 -2.71 29.19
C PRO A 85 12.29 -2.05 28.35
N PRO A 86 13.49 -1.81 28.93
CA PRO A 86 14.60 -1.17 28.21
C PRO A 86 14.98 -1.88 26.89
N GLU A 87 14.93 -3.21 26.86
CA GLU A 87 15.19 -4.02 25.67
C GLU A 87 14.20 -3.70 24.54
N LEU A 88 12.90 -3.65 24.86
CA LEU A 88 11.85 -3.33 23.89
C LEU A 88 11.95 -1.88 23.38
N CYS A 89 12.33 -0.93 24.26
CA CYS A 89 12.58 0.45 23.83
C CYS A 89 13.73 0.53 22.82
N ALA A 90 14.80 -0.24 23.04
CA ALA A 90 15.93 -0.32 22.12
C ALA A 90 15.51 -0.92 20.76
N ASP A 91 14.79 -2.04 20.78
CA ASP A 91 14.31 -2.72 19.55
C ASP A 91 13.41 -1.80 18.70
N LEU A 92 12.54 -1.04 19.36
CA LEU A 92 11.59 -0.12 18.69
C LEU A 92 12.17 1.28 18.44
N HIS A 93 13.43 1.53 18.82
CA HIS A 93 14.10 2.82 18.68
C HIS A 93 13.34 4.00 19.33
N VAL A 94 12.82 3.77 20.54
CA VAL A 94 12.12 4.79 21.35
C VAL A 94 12.87 5.08 22.66
N PRO A 95 12.68 6.26 23.30
CA PRO A 95 13.38 6.62 24.52
C PRO A 95 13.14 5.63 25.68
N ALA A 96 14.16 5.42 26.52
CA ALA A 96 14.01 4.65 27.75
C ALA A 96 12.98 5.31 28.68
N GLY A 97 12.15 4.49 29.35
CA GLY A 97 11.07 4.97 30.20
C GLY A 97 9.81 5.41 29.44
N THR A 98 9.72 5.16 28.12
CA THR A 98 8.48 5.38 27.36
C THR A 98 7.33 4.59 27.98
N LYS A 99 6.21 5.28 28.18
CA LYS A 99 4.95 4.73 28.70
C LYS A 99 4.02 4.37 27.54
N ALA A 100 3.40 3.20 27.60
CA ALA A 100 2.46 2.69 26.61
C ALA A 100 1.17 2.20 27.25
#